data_AF-A0A7Y2RAA9-F1
#
_entry.id   AF-A0A7Y2RAA9-F1
#
_cell.length_a   1.000
_cell.length_b   1.000
_cell.length_c   1.000
_cell.angle_alpha   90.00
_cell.angle_beta   90.00
_cell.angle_gamma   90.00
#
_symmetry.space_group_name_H-M   'P 1'
#
loop_
_entity.id
_entity.type
_entity.pdbx_description
1 polymer ?
#
loop_
_entity_poly.entity_id
_entity_poly.type
_entity_poly.pdbx_seq_one_letter_code
_entity_poly.pdbx_strand_id
1 'polypeptide(L)'
;MNATDTASLLQDAADRIADISRADLQIILRRAALRLRNSGSITLDDDMEEAVRNVSSDLVLTREDAIRYIVREWMEKNTYLPVYYLDEDGNVDGTG
;
A
#
# COMPACT_ATOMS: atom_id res chain seq x y z
N MET A 1 3.34 6.00 13.04
CA MET A 1 2.73 7.28 12.58
C MET A 1 2.04 7.03 11.23
N ASN A 2 0.72 6.77 11.25
CA ASN A 2 -0.08 6.40 10.07
C ASN A 2 -0.35 7.60 9.13
N ALA A 3 -0.86 7.36 7.91
CA ALA A 3 -1.24 8.41 6.95
C ALA A 3 -2.25 9.43 7.54
N THR A 4 -3.16 8.95 8.41
CA THR A 4 -4.10 9.73 9.20
C THR A 4 -3.45 10.84 10.03
N ASP A 5 -2.19 10.65 10.44
CA ASP A 5 -1.44 11.61 11.26
C ASP A 5 -1.01 12.85 10.46
N THR A 6 -0.70 12.69 9.16
CA THR A 6 -0.22 13.82 8.32
C THR A 6 -1.35 14.71 7.84
N ALA A 7 -2.52 14.13 7.52
CA ALA A 7 -3.69 14.91 7.13
C ALA A 7 -4.18 15.81 8.28
N SER A 8 -4.26 15.27 9.50
CA SER A 8 -4.65 16.05 10.69
C SER A 8 -3.66 17.16 11.02
N LEU A 9 -2.34 16.91 10.87
CA LEU A 9 -1.31 17.94 11.07
C LEU A 9 -1.38 19.06 10.02
N LEU A 10 -1.71 18.74 8.77
CA LEU A 10 -1.93 19.75 7.73
C LEU A 10 -3.18 20.58 7.99
N GLN A 11 -4.26 19.94 8.46
CA GLN A 11 -5.51 20.61 8.81
C GLN A 11 -5.31 21.58 9.99
N ASP A 12 -4.69 21.14 11.08
CA ASP A 12 -4.38 22.00 12.24
C ASP A 12 -3.47 23.19 11.84
N ALA A 13 -2.48 22.93 10.98
CA ALA A 13 -1.62 23.99 10.44
C ALA A 13 -2.40 24.99 9.56
N ALA A 14 -3.41 24.53 8.82
CA ALA A 14 -4.26 25.40 8.01
C ALA A 14 -5.20 26.24 8.88
N ASP A 15 -5.80 25.64 9.91
CA ASP A 15 -6.70 26.32 10.86
C ASP A 15 -5.96 27.42 11.65
N ARG A 16 -4.63 27.29 11.81
CA ARG A 16 -3.76 28.21 12.54
C ARG A 16 -2.71 28.90 11.66
N ILE A 17 -2.97 29.04 10.37
CA ILE A 17 -1.98 29.48 9.37
C ILE A 17 -1.39 30.88 9.65
N ALA A 18 -2.15 31.74 10.35
CA ALA A 18 -1.69 33.07 10.74
C ALA A 18 -0.71 33.05 11.93
N ASP A 19 -0.79 32.02 12.78
CA ASP A 19 -0.06 31.91 14.04
C ASP A 19 1.10 30.91 13.97
N ILE A 20 1.16 30.08 12.93
CA ILE A 20 2.22 29.10 12.73
C ILE A 20 3.51 29.77 12.25
N SER A 21 4.65 29.36 12.81
CA SER A 21 5.93 29.87 12.34
C SER A 21 6.21 29.40 10.91
N ARG A 22 6.87 30.25 10.11
CA ARG A 22 7.29 29.89 8.76
C ARG A 22 8.19 28.65 8.74
N ALA A 23 9.02 28.46 9.76
CA ALA A 23 9.92 27.30 9.87
C ALA A 23 9.13 26.00 10.10
N ASP A 24 8.14 26.03 10.99
CA ASP A 24 7.30 24.86 11.28
C ASP A 24 6.45 24.48 10.07
N LEU A 25 5.86 25.49 9.39
CA LEU A 25 5.10 25.27 8.16
C LEU A 25 5.96 24.61 7.07
N GLN A 26 7.21 25.04 6.89
CA GLN A 26 8.13 24.41 5.94
C GLN A 26 8.42 22.94 6.27
N ILE A 27 8.55 22.59 7.55
CA ILE A 27 8.79 21.22 7.99
C ILE A 27 7.57 20.35 7.69
N ILE A 28 6.37 20.82 8.00
CA ILE A 28 5.11 20.11 7.75
C ILE A 28 4.93 19.87 6.26
N LEU A 29 5.09 20.91 5.43
CA LEU A 29 4.93 20.80 3.98
C LEU A 29 5.95 19.86 3.33
N ARG A 30 7.22 19.89 3.76
CA ARG A 30 8.24 18.94 3.26
C ARG A 30 7.88 17.50 3.58
N ARG A 31 7.41 17.23 4.81
CA ARG A 31 6.98 15.90 5.24
C ARG A 31 5.75 15.43 4.47
N ALA A 32 4.78 16.31 4.27
CA ALA A 32 3.59 16.04 3.47
C ALA A 32 3.96 15.70 2.01
N ALA A 33 4.79 16.53 1.37
CA ALA A 33 5.25 16.31 0.00
C ALA A 33 6.02 14.99 -0.16
N LEU A 34 6.88 14.64 0.80
CA LEU A 34 7.58 13.35 0.80
C LEU A 34 6.60 12.18 0.92
N ARG A 35 5.58 12.29 1.78
CA ARG A 35 4.55 11.25 1.90
C ARG A 35 3.71 11.13 0.63
N LEU A 36 3.32 12.25 0.00
CA LEU A 36 2.60 12.25 -1.28
C LEU A 36 3.44 11.66 -2.41
N ARG A 37 4.73 11.97 -2.47
CA ARG A 37 5.64 11.37 -3.46
C ARG A 37 5.80 9.87 -3.25
N ASN A 38 5.82 9.45 -1.99
CA ASN A 38 6.00 8.05 -1.61
C ASN A 38 4.67 7.29 -1.45
N SER A 39 3.51 7.93 -1.69
CA SER A 39 2.20 7.31 -1.47
C SER A 39 1.84 6.29 -2.54
N GLY A 40 2.77 5.93 -3.43
CA GLY A 40 2.65 4.78 -4.32
C GLY A 40 1.33 4.77 -5.07
N SER A 41 0.91 5.89 -5.66
CA SER A 41 -0.26 5.90 -6.52
C SER A 41 0.10 5.18 -7.81
N ILE A 42 -0.19 3.88 -7.87
CA ILE A 42 -0.32 3.19 -9.15
C ILE A 42 -1.55 3.81 -9.82
N THR A 43 -1.31 4.66 -10.82
CA THR A 43 -2.38 5.19 -11.66
C THR A 43 -2.81 4.09 -12.61
N LEU A 44 -4.07 3.69 -12.54
CA LEU A 44 -4.71 2.76 -13.46
C LEU A 44 -5.62 3.56 -14.40
N ASP A 45 -5.84 3.05 -15.61
CA ASP A 45 -6.90 3.59 -16.46
C ASP A 45 -8.30 3.32 -15.88
N ASP A 46 -9.32 3.98 -16.42
CA ASP A 46 -10.67 3.95 -15.86
C ASP A 46 -11.26 2.52 -15.83
N ASP A 47 -11.00 1.72 -16.87
CA ASP A 47 -11.49 0.34 -16.98
C ASP A 47 -10.82 -0.55 -15.91
N MET A 48 -9.50 -0.40 -15.73
CA MET A 48 -8.76 -1.11 -14.68
C MET A 48 -9.16 -0.67 -13.27
N GLU A 49 -9.44 0.62 -13.05
CA GLU A 49 -9.97 1.12 -11.77
C GLU A 49 -11.35 0.55 -11.46
N GLU A 50 -12.22 0.42 -12.45
CA GLU A 50 -13.53 -0.21 -12.27
C GLU A 50 -13.40 -1.69 -11.91
N ALA A 51 -12.53 -2.43 -12.60
CA ALA A 51 -12.27 -3.83 -12.29
C ALA A 51 -11.73 -4.00 -10.85
N VAL A 52 -10.80 -3.15 -10.42
CA VAL A 52 -10.28 -3.18 -9.04
C VAL A 52 -11.38 -2.83 -8.04
N ARG A 53 -12.24 -1.83 -8.32
CA ARG A 53 -13.38 -1.49 -7.45
C ARG A 53 -14.36 -2.64 -7.27
N ASN A 54 -14.66 -3.38 -8.33
CA ASN A 54 -15.54 -4.55 -8.27
C ASN A 54 -14.94 -5.63 -7.36
N VAL A 55 -13.66 -5.95 -7.53
CA VAL A 55 -12.95 -6.92 -6.66
C VAL A 55 -12.88 -6.44 -5.20
N SER A 56 -12.57 -5.16 -4.98
CA SER A 56 -12.58 -4.55 -3.65
C SER A 56 -13.94 -4.67 -2.96
N SER A 57 -15.04 -4.46 -3.71
CA SER A 57 -16.40 -4.61 -3.21
C SER A 57 -16.74 -6.06 -2.87
N ASP A 58 -16.46 -6.98 -3.80
CA ASP A 58 -16.83 -8.39 -3.67
C ASP A 58 -16.07 -9.10 -2.54
N LEU A 59 -14.81 -8.73 -2.33
CA LEU A 59 -13.94 -9.33 -1.31
C LEU A 59 -13.84 -8.48 -0.03
N VAL A 60 -14.54 -7.35 0.03
CA VAL A 60 -14.49 -6.39 1.14
C VAL A 60 -13.04 -5.97 1.47
N LEU A 61 -12.27 -5.66 0.44
CA LEU A 61 -10.87 -5.25 0.52
C LEU A 61 -10.71 -3.76 0.23
N THR A 62 -9.68 -3.14 0.81
CA THR A 62 -9.23 -1.82 0.35
C THR A 62 -8.69 -1.91 -1.08
N ARG A 63 -8.57 -0.77 -1.77
CA ARG A 63 -8.01 -0.74 -3.14
C ARG A 63 -6.59 -1.31 -3.16
N GLU A 64 -5.75 -0.91 -2.20
CA GLU A 64 -4.38 -1.40 -2.08
C GLU A 64 -4.32 -2.90 -1.78
N ASP A 65 -5.21 -3.39 -0.93
CA ASP A 65 -5.27 -4.82 -0.59
C ASP A 65 -5.77 -5.66 -1.77
N ALA A 66 -6.74 -5.17 -2.54
CA ALA A 66 -7.22 -5.82 -3.75
C ALA A 66 -6.12 -5.90 -4.82
N ILE A 67 -5.37 -4.81 -5.06
CA ILE A 67 -4.22 -4.83 -5.99
C ILE A 67 -3.17 -5.85 -5.54
N ARG A 68 -2.83 -5.87 -4.24
CA ARG A 68 -1.86 -6.84 -3.69
C ARG A 68 -2.35 -8.28 -3.83
N TYR A 69 -3.65 -8.51 -3.60
CA TYR A 69 -4.29 -9.80 -3.73
C TYR A 69 -4.25 -10.30 -5.18
N ILE A 70 -4.68 -9.48 -6.14
CA ILE A 70 -4.68 -9.81 -7.57
C ILE A 70 -3.27 -10.19 -8.05
N VAL A 71 -2.25 -9.39 -7.71
CA VAL A 71 -0.86 -9.66 -8.12
C VAL A 71 -0.35 -10.97 -7.51
N ARG A 72 -0.67 -11.25 -6.24
CA ARG A 72 -0.28 -12.50 -5.57
C ARG A 72 -0.93 -13.71 -6.24
N GLU A 73 -2.24 -13.70 -6.39
CA GLU A 73 -3.00 -14.78 -7.03
C GLU A 73 -2.51 -15.04 -8.47
N TRP A 74 -2.23 -13.96 -9.20
CA TRP A 74 -1.68 -14.07 -10.55
C TRP A 74 -0.30 -14.76 -10.54
N MET A 75 0.60 -14.34 -9.64
CA MET A 75 1.94 -14.93 -9.53
C MET A 75 1.92 -16.41 -9.12
N GLU A 76 1.02 -16.79 -8.20
CA GLU A 76 0.86 -18.16 -7.72
C GLU A 76 0.29 -19.09 -8.81
N LYS A 77 -0.74 -18.63 -9.54
CA LYS A 77 -1.38 -19.44 -10.60
C LYS A 77 -0.57 -19.50 -11.89
N ASN A 78 0.27 -18.51 -12.17
CA ASN A 78 1.08 -18.45 -13.40
C ASN A 78 2.54 -18.90 -13.19
N THR A 79 2.88 -19.51 -12.04
CA THR A 79 4.18 -20.17 -11.79
C THR A 79 5.42 -19.26 -11.93
N TYR A 80 5.30 -17.98 -11.57
CA TYR A 80 6.47 -17.07 -11.51
C TYR A 80 7.06 -16.94 -10.09
N LEU A 81 6.40 -17.52 -9.10
CA LEU A 81 6.90 -17.74 -7.74
C LEU A 81 6.80 -19.24 -7.45
N PRO A 82 7.91 -19.95 -7.19
CA PRO A 82 7.83 -21.32 -6.69
C PRO A 82 7.10 -21.27 -5.36
N VAL A 83 5.88 -21.81 -5.31
CA VAL A 83 5.22 -22.09 -4.05
C VAL A 83 6.01 -23.22 -3.40
N TYR A 84 6.98 -22.86 -2.55
CA TYR A 84 7.58 -23.81 -1.65
C TYR A 84 6.50 -24.19 -0.63
N TYR A 85 5.69 -25.20 -0.96
CA TYR A 85 5.17 -26.09 0.05
C TYR A 85 6.41 -26.75 0.66
N LEU A 86 6.89 -26.21 1.79
CA LEU A 86 7.73 -26.97 2.69
C LEU A 86 6.81 -28.08 3.21
N ASP A 87 6.82 -29.21 2.50
CA ASP A 87 6.30 -30.45 3.05
C ASP A 87 7.23 -30.79 4.22
N GLU A 88 6.75 -30.56 5.45
CA GLU A 88 7.40 -30.96 6.71
C GLU A 88 7.37 -32.49 6.86
N ASP A 89 7.77 -33.23 5.83
CA ASP A 89 7.97 -34.68 5.91
C ASP A 89 9.13 -35.11 5.00
N GLY A 90 10.18 -34.29 4.98
CA GLY A 90 11.50 -34.69 4.50
C GLY A 90 12.12 -35.76 5.41
N ASN A 91 11.59 -36.99 5.36
CA ASN A 91 12.29 -38.18 5.81
C ASN A 91 13.53 -38.35 4.93
N VAL A 92 14.66 -37.81 5.40
CA VAL A 92 15.97 -38.08 4.80
C VAL A 92 16.38 -39.50 5.16
N ASP A 93 16.04 -40.46 4.30
CA ASP A 93 16.69 -41.76 4.33
C ASP A 93 18.11 -41.60 3.76
N GLY A 94 19.06 -41.38 4.67
CA GLY A 94 20.47 -41.32 4.35
C GLY A 94 20.99 -42.71 4.05
N THR A 95 21.02 -43.09 2.77
CA THR A 95 21.81 -44.23 2.31
C THR A 95 22.95 -43.77 1.40
N GLY A 96 24.19 -44.05 1.82
CA GLY A 96 25.39 -44.03 0.97
C GLY A 96 26.56 -43.25 1.53
#